data_AF-A0A2G6T1Z9-F1
#
_entry.id   AF-A0A2G6T1Z9-F1
#
_cell.length_a   1.000
_cell.length_b   1.000
_cell.length_c   1.000
_cell.angle_alpha   90.00
_cell.angle_beta   90.00
_cell.angle_gamma   90.00
#
_symmetry.space_group_name_H-M   'P 1'
#
loop_
_entity.id
_entity.type
_entity.pdbx_description
1 polymer ?
#
loop_
_entity_poly.entity_id
_entity_poly.type
_entity_poly.pdbx_seq_one_letter_code
_entity_poly.pdbx_strand_id
1 'polypeptide(L)'
;MRITTRGKVAVSAMTDLALHQRMKPVSLTTISQRQGTSLSYLEQLFSALRRAGLVESTRGPGGGYALARRAEQIAVAEIILAVENMDVDDYQPLTAPQVAQLKAMTGELWVSFNARVLEYLQSVSLKDLMEQAQAQGVVTAPEPEAKTLRKTSGIAPVARPLMARLQIPNSVFALGSLPLAPRR
;
A
#
# COMPACT_ATOMS: atom_id res chain seq x y z
N MET A 1 14.99 -12.35 -16.00
CA MET A 1 14.08 -11.39 -15.33
C MET A 1 12.66 -11.71 -15.79
N ARG A 2 11.64 -11.58 -14.93
CA ARG A 2 10.22 -11.73 -15.34
C ARG A 2 9.57 -10.35 -15.27
N ILE A 3 8.87 -9.95 -16.33
CA ILE A 3 8.07 -8.72 -16.35
C ILE A 3 6.62 -9.18 -16.30
N THR A 4 5.97 -9.01 -15.15
CA THR A 4 4.55 -9.36 -14.99
C THR A 4 3.70 -8.10 -14.81
N THR A 5 2.37 -8.28 -14.82
CA THR A 5 1.42 -7.22 -14.48
C THR A 5 1.70 -6.63 -13.10
N ARG A 6 2.26 -7.42 -12.17
CA ARG A 6 2.64 -6.98 -10.82
C ARG A 6 3.72 -5.90 -10.87
N GLY A 7 4.76 -6.10 -11.67
CA GLY A 7 5.81 -5.11 -11.89
C GLY A 7 5.26 -3.79 -12.46
N LYS A 8 4.33 -3.85 -13.43
CA LYS A 8 3.67 -2.66 -13.98
C LYS A 8 2.90 -1.88 -12.90
N VAL A 9 2.12 -2.57 -12.07
CA VAL A 9 1.36 -1.92 -10.99
C VAL A 9 2.30 -1.31 -9.96
N ALA A 10 3.38 -2.01 -9.59
CA ALA A 10 4.36 -1.49 -8.64
C ALA A 10 5.07 -0.23 -9.15
N VAL A 11 5.49 -0.22 -10.42
CA VAL A 11 6.09 0.97 -11.04
C VAL A 11 5.10 2.12 -11.06
N SER A 12 3.85 1.89 -11.46
CA SER A 12 2.79 2.91 -11.41
C SER A 12 2.58 3.45 -9.99
N ALA A 13 2.51 2.58 -8.99
CA ALA A 13 2.33 2.96 -7.58
C ALA A 13 3.52 3.75 -7.02
N MET A 14 4.75 3.37 -7.38
CA MET A 14 5.96 4.10 -7.03
C MET A 14 6.01 5.48 -7.69
N THR A 15 5.58 5.60 -8.94
CA THR A 15 5.48 6.91 -9.62
C THR A 15 4.42 7.79 -8.96
N ASP A 16 3.26 7.25 -8.60
CA ASP A 16 2.22 8.00 -7.88
C ASP A 16 2.69 8.47 -6.50
N LEU A 17 3.38 7.59 -5.75
CA LEU A 17 4.04 7.94 -4.51
C LEU A 17 5.01 9.11 -4.71
N ALA A 18 5.89 9.01 -5.71
CA ALA A 18 6.94 9.99 -5.97
C ALA A 18 6.38 11.36 -6.41
N LEU A 19 5.27 11.38 -7.13
CA LEU A 19 4.59 12.62 -7.56
C LEU A 19 3.87 13.34 -6.41
N HIS A 20 3.36 12.58 -5.43
CA HIS A 20 2.56 13.13 -4.33
C HIS A 20 3.34 13.28 -3.02
N GLN A 21 4.49 12.62 -2.88
CA GLN A 21 5.39 12.90 -1.77
C GLN A 21 5.99 14.29 -1.99
N ARG A 22 5.57 15.26 -1.18
CA ARG A 22 6.21 16.58 -1.12
C ARG A 22 7.01 16.70 0.16
N MET A 23 6.28 16.81 1.27
CA MET A 23 6.83 17.01 2.61
C MET A 23 6.29 15.99 3.62
N LYS A 24 5.37 15.11 3.17
CA LYS A 24 4.66 14.16 4.04
C LYS A 24 4.61 12.78 3.40
N PRO A 25 4.62 11.71 4.22
CA PRO A 25 4.34 10.36 3.74
C PRO A 25 2.96 10.26 3.10
N VAL A 26 2.81 9.41 2.09
CA VAL A 26 1.55 9.19 1.38
C VAL A 26 0.92 7.89 1.86
N SER A 27 -0.38 7.91 2.17
CA SER A 27 -1.12 6.72 2.58
C SER A 27 -1.44 5.82 1.38
N LEU A 28 -1.29 4.50 1.56
CA LEU A 28 -1.70 3.50 0.56
C LEU A 28 -3.20 3.56 0.25
N THR A 29 -4.03 4.01 1.20
CA THR A 29 -5.46 4.21 0.95
C THR A 29 -5.71 5.25 -0.13
N THR A 30 -4.91 6.32 -0.14
CA THR A 30 -5.01 7.39 -1.14
C THR A 30 -4.49 6.90 -2.50
N ILE A 31 -3.37 6.17 -2.52
CA ILE A 31 -2.83 5.58 -3.75
C ILE A 31 -3.83 4.57 -4.37
N SER A 32 -4.43 3.71 -3.53
CA SER A 32 -5.47 2.76 -3.91
C SER A 32 -6.64 3.43 -4.62
N GLN A 33 -7.11 4.57 -4.08
CA GLN A 33 -8.20 5.35 -4.68
C GLN A 33 -7.83 5.98 -6.02
N ARG A 34 -6.62 6.54 -6.15
CA ARG A 34 -6.15 7.15 -7.41
C ARG A 34 -5.96 6.13 -8.53
N GLN A 35 -5.44 4.95 -8.19
CA GLN A 35 -5.09 3.91 -9.17
C GLN A 35 -6.18 2.87 -9.40
N GLY A 36 -7.27 2.90 -8.62
CA GLY A 36 -8.32 1.87 -8.69
C GLY A 36 -7.82 0.47 -8.35
N THR A 37 -6.75 0.36 -7.56
CA THR A 37 -6.12 -0.92 -7.17
C THR A 37 -6.46 -1.23 -5.72
N SER A 38 -6.65 -2.51 -5.38
CA SER A 38 -7.03 -2.89 -4.01
C SER A 38 -5.94 -2.54 -2.99
N LEU A 39 -6.36 -2.09 -1.81
CA LEU A 39 -5.46 -1.72 -0.71
C LEU A 39 -4.56 -2.89 -0.30
N SER A 40 -5.14 -4.08 -0.11
CA SER A 40 -4.40 -5.28 0.30
C SER A 40 -3.30 -5.65 -0.69
N TYR A 41 -3.52 -5.46 -1.99
CA TYR A 41 -2.50 -5.71 -2.99
C TYR A 41 -1.37 -4.69 -2.91
N LEU A 42 -1.68 -3.41 -2.72
CA LEU A 42 -0.68 -2.37 -2.50
C LEU A 42 0.13 -2.62 -1.22
N GLU A 43 -0.50 -3.09 -0.15
CA GLU A 43 0.21 -3.46 1.10
C GLU A 43 1.25 -4.55 0.86
N GLN A 44 0.91 -5.57 0.07
CA GLN A 44 1.86 -6.63 -0.32
C GLN A 44 3.04 -6.04 -1.13
N LEU A 45 2.74 -5.25 -2.16
CA LEU A 45 3.75 -4.63 -3.01
C LEU A 45 4.69 -3.73 -2.19
N PHE A 46 4.15 -2.85 -1.36
CA PHE A 46 4.93 -1.91 -0.56
C PHE A 46 5.70 -2.60 0.58
N SER A 47 5.22 -3.73 1.07
CA SER A 47 6.00 -4.58 1.98
C SER A 47 7.28 -5.09 1.30
N ALA A 48 7.16 -5.58 0.06
CA ALA A 48 8.32 -6.03 -0.72
C ALA A 48 9.28 -4.87 -1.05
N LEU A 49 8.76 -3.73 -1.49
CA LEU A 49 9.55 -2.53 -1.78
C LEU A 49 10.27 -1.99 -0.53
N ARG A 50 9.64 -2.10 0.65
CA ARG A 50 10.26 -1.73 1.93
C ARG A 50 11.41 -2.66 2.29
N ARG A 51 11.25 -3.98 2.10
CA ARG A 51 12.33 -4.96 2.30
C ARG A 51 13.53 -4.68 1.39
N ALA A 52 13.27 -4.25 0.16
CA ALA A 52 14.31 -3.85 -0.79
C ALA A 52 14.93 -2.45 -0.52
N GLY A 53 14.52 -1.75 0.55
CA GLY A 53 15.06 -0.44 0.90
C GLY A 53 14.70 0.67 -0.11
N LEU A 54 13.64 0.49 -0.89
CA LEU A 54 13.18 1.49 -1.87
C LEU A 54 12.22 2.50 -1.24
N VAL A 55 11.48 2.08 -0.22
CA VAL A 55 10.50 2.90 0.51
C VAL A 55 10.65 2.74 2.02
N GLU A 56 10.35 3.80 2.74
CA GLU A 56 10.24 3.81 4.20
C GLU A 56 8.79 3.93 4.62
N SER A 57 8.44 3.30 5.74
CA SER A 57 7.10 3.37 6.32
C SER A 57 7.10 4.15 7.63
N THR A 58 6.22 5.14 7.72
CA THR A 58 5.99 5.91 8.94
C THR A 58 4.65 5.48 9.54
N ARG A 59 4.65 5.07 10.81
CA ARG A 59 3.42 4.69 11.54
C ARG A 59 2.79 5.90 12.22
N GLY A 60 1.48 5.81 12.49
CA GLY A 60 0.71 6.80 13.25
C GLY A 60 -0.29 7.59 12.40
N PRO A 61 -1.05 8.51 13.03
CA PRO A 61 -2.00 9.36 12.31
C PRO A 61 -1.29 10.22 11.26
N GLY A 62 -1.71 10.12 10.00
CA GLY A 62 -1.02 10.79 8.88
C GLY A 62 0.28 10.11 8.45
N GLY A 63 0.54 8.88 8.92
CA GLY A 63 1.61 8.03 8.43
C GLY A 63 1.33 7.49 7.02
N GLY A 64 2.29 6.73 6.50
CA GLY A 64 2.26 6.24 5.14
C GLY A 64 3.64 5.80 4.67
N TYR A 65 3.85 5.87 3.37
CA TYR A 65 5.12 5.54 2.74
C TYR A 65 5.79 6.79 2.16
N ALA A 66 7.11 6.76 2.08
CA ALA A 66 7.95 7.73 1.38
C ALA A 66 9.11 7.00 0.68
N LEU A 67 9.70 7.59 -0.35
CA LEU A 67 10.91 7.04 -0.96
C LEU A 67 12.07 7.09 0.05
N ALA A 68 12.79 5.97 0.17
CA ALA A 68 13.97 5.87 1.05
C ALA A 68 15.20 6.61 0.47
N ARG A 69 15.22 6.81 -0.85
CA ARG A 69 16.30 7.47 -1.59
C ARG A 69 15.73 8.37 -2.68
N ARG A 70 16.56 9.21 -3.30
CA ARG A 70 16.09 10.14 -4.35
C ARG A 70 15.54 9.37 -5.55
N ALA A 71 14.49 9.87 -6.20
CA ALA A 71 13.88 9.23 -7.38
C ALA A 71 14.90 8.98 -8.52
N GLU A 72 15.91 9.82 -8.65
CA GLU A 72 17.03 9.68 -9.61
C GLU A 72 17.90 8.45 -9.36
N GLN A 73 17.94 7.96 -8.12
CA GLN A 73 18.76 6.82 -7.71
C GLN A 73 17.96 5.51 -7.73
N ILE A 74 16.67 5.56 -8.08
CA ILE A 74 15.79 4.40 -8.14
C ILE A 74 15.63 4.00 -9.58
N ALA A 75 16.30 2.92 -10.00
CA ALA A 75 16.07 2.34 -11.31
C ALA A 75 14.76 1.54 -11.35
N VAL A 76 14.09 1.53 -12.51
CA VAL A 76 12.85 0.77 -12.71
C VAL A 76 13.10 -0.74 -12.55
N ALA A 77 14.27 -1.22 -12.97
CA ALA A 77 14.69 -2.60 -12.76
C ALA A 77 14.62 -3.02 -11.29
N GLU A 78 15.03 -2.15 -10.35
CA GLU A 78 15.03 -2.47 -8.92
C GLU A 78 13.62 -2.62 -8.36
N ILE A 79 12.69 -1.76 -8.79
CA ILE A 79 11.28 -1.84 -8.40
C ILE A 79 10.67 -3.17 -8.85
N ILE A 80 10.92 -3.56 -10.11
CA ILE A 80 10.38 -4.81 -10.67
C ILE A 80 11.00 -6.00 -9.94
N LEU A 81 12.32 -6.04 -9.77
CA LEU A 81 13.01 -7.14 -9.10
C LEU A 81 12.55 -7.30 -7.64
N ALA A 82 12.34 -6.22 -6.91
CA ALA A 82 11.86 -6.25 -5.53
C ALA A 82 10.47 -6.92 -5.41
N VAL A 83 9.61 -6.71 -6.39
CA VAL A 83 8.20 -7.11 -6.35
C VAL A 83 7.96 -8.51 -6.91
N GLU A 84 8.73 -8.89 -7.93
CA GLU A 84 8.72 -10.26 -8.46
C GLU A 84 9.29 -11.26 -7.45
N ASN A 85 10.22 -10.82 -6.61
CA ASN A 85 10.83 -11.63 -5.55
C ASN A 85 10.06 -11.55 -4.22
N MET A 86 8.82 -11.04 -4.19
CA MET A 86 8.04 -10.92 -2.95
C MET A 86 7.76 -12.28 -2.28
N ASP A 87 7.64 -13.33 -3.08
CA ASP A 87 7.28 -14.70 -2.67
C ASP A 87 8.51 -15.55 -2.26
N VAL A 88 9.73 -15.00 -2.37
CA VAL A 88 10.97 -15.63 -1.88
C VAL A 88 11.44 -14.88 -0.63
N ASP A 89 11.40 -15.55 0.52
CA ASP A 89 11.77 -14.95 1.81
C ASP A 89 13.27 -14.58 1.91
N ASP A 90 14.11 -15.11 1.01
CA ASP A 90 15.50 -14.72 0.84
C ASP A 90 15.65 -13.72 -0.31
N TYR A 91 15.68 -12.43 0.03
CA TYR A 91 16.28 -11.43 -0.84
C TYR A 91 17.81 -11.64 -0.82
N GLN A 92 18.27 -12.61 -1.61
CA GLN A 92 19.69 -12.70 -1.96
C GLN A 92 19.90 -11.81 -3.18
N PRO A 93 20.83 -10.83 -3.16
CA PRO A 93 21.28 -10.18 -4.39
C PRO A 93 21.67 -11.31 -5.34
N LEU A 94 21.10 -11.31 -6.55
CA LEU A 94 21.31 -12.37 -7.53
C LEU A 94 22.81 -12.59 -7.75
N THR A 95 23.40 -13.56 -7.06
CA THR A 95 24.72 -14.06 -7.43
C THR A 95 24.57 -14.80 -8.75
N ALA A 96 25.56 -14.62 -9.62
CA ALA A 96 25.63 -15.14 -10.99
C ALA A 96 25.26 -16.63 -11.23
N PRO A 97 25.32 -17.60 -10.28
CA PRO A 97 25.15 -19.01 -10.65
C PRO A 97 23.70 -19.48 -10.84
N GLN A 98 22.67 -18.76 -10.37
CA GLN A 98 21.28 -19.24 -10.51
C GLN A 98 20.72 -19.13 -11.93
N VAL A 99 21.40 -18.40 -12.82
CA VAL A 99 21.03 -18.27 -14.26
C VAL A 99 21.42 -19.52 -15.07
N ALA A 100 22.23 -20.44 -14.50
CA ALA A 100 22.81 -21.56 -15.22
C ALA A 100 21.86 -22.76 -15.47
N GLN A 101 20.69 -22.81 -14.83
CA GLN A 101 19.83 -24.01 -14.86
C GLN A 101 18.61 -23.93 -15.80
N LEU A 102 18.66 -23.01 -16.74
CA LEU A 102 18.02 -23.19 -18.02
C LEU A 102 19.18 -23.03 -18.97
N LYS A 103 19.51 -24.02 -19.81
CA LYS A 103 19.69 -23.83 -21.27
C LYS A 103 20.33 -24.99 -22.01
N ALA A 104 19.46 -25.67 -22.74
CA ALA A 104 19.76 -26.18 -24.08
C ALA A 104 19.77 -25.02 -25.11
N MET A 105 20.29 -25.32 -26.30
CA MET A 105 20.60 -24.49 -27.48
C MET A 105 19.83 -23.15 -27.73
N THR A 106 18.57 -22.99 -27.34
CA THR A 106 17.82 -21.71 -27.39
C THR A 106 18.25 -20.71 -26.31
N GLY A 107 19.25 -21.10 -25.55
CA GLY A 107 19.58 -20.41 -24.35
C GLY A 107 20.30 -19.12 -24.47
N GLU A 108 21.36 -19.10 -25.26
CA GLU A 108 22.20 -17.94 -25.35
C GLU A 108 21.39 -16.70 -25.76
N LEU A 109 20.49 -16.85 -26.75
CA LEU A 109 19.54 -15.83 -27.18
C LEU A 109 18.61 -15.35 -26.06
N TRP A 110 18.07 -16.26 -25.24
CA TRP A 110 17.22 -15.85 -24.12
C TRP A 110 18.00 -15.12 -23.02
N VAL A 111 19.31 -15.40 -22.85
CA VAL A 111 20.15 -14.74 -21.83
C VAL A 111 20.52 -13.36 -22.34
N SER A 112 20.94 -13.24 -23.60
CA SER A 112 21.28 -11.96 -24.19
C SER A 112 20.07 -11.04 -24.30
N PHE A 113 18.89 -11.56 -24.63
CA PHE A 113 17.64 -10.79 -24.58
C PHE A 113 17.33 -10.28 -23.17
N ASN A 114 17.34 -11.18 -22.17
CA ASN A 114 17.07 -10.77 -20.79
C ASN A 114 18.09 -9.75 -20.27
N ALA A 115 19.36 -9.88 -20.64
CA ALA A 115 20.40 -8.94 -20.26
C ALA A 115 20.11 -7.55 -20.85
N ARG A 116 19.73 -7.47 -22.12
CA ARG A 116 19.44 -6.21 -22.81
C ARG A 116 18.17 -5.53 -22.29
N VAL A 117 17.15 -6.32 -21.93
CA VAL A 117 15.95 -5.81 -21.26
C VAL A 117 16.29 -5.27 -19.88
N LEU A 118 17.10 -5.98 -19.09
CA LEU A 118 17.53 -5.52 -17.77
C LEU A 118 18.35 -4.23 -17.85
N GLU A 119 19.28 -4.15 -18.80
CA GLU A 119 20.11 -2.96 -19.05
C GLU A 119 19.24 -1.74 -19.37
N TYR A 120 18.23 -1.89 -20.24
CA TYR A 120 17.27 -0.82 -20.51
C TYR A 120 16.47 -0.42 -19.27
N LEU A 121 15.99 -1.36 -18.47
CA LEU A 121 15.24 -1.05 -17.24
C LEU A 121 16.12 -0.45 -16.13
N GLN A 122 17.44 -0.68 -16.18
CA GLN A 122 18.41 -0.06 -15.29
C GLN A 122 18.74 1.38 -15.71
N SER A 123 18.70 1.69 -17.00
CA SER A 123 18.98 3.04 -17.50
C SER A 123 17.82 4.02 -17.28
N VAL A 124 16.61 3.52 -17.08
CA VAL A 124 15.42 4.34 -16.77
C VAL A 124 15.27 4.49 -15.25
N SER A 125 15.25 5.74 -14.79
CA SER A 125 15.03 6.07 -13.38
C SER A 125 13.56 6.38 -13.09
N LEU A 126 13.19 6.36 -11.80
CA LEU A 126 11.86 6.77 -11.35
C LEU A 126 11.59 8.26 -11.66
N LYS A 127 12.62 9.11 -11.66
CA LYS A 127 12.50 10.51 -12.06
C LYS A 127 12.05 10.64 -13.52
N ASP A 128 12.65 9.88 -14.43
CA ASP A 128 12.29 9.94 -15.85
C ASP A 128 10.80 9.60 -16.05
N LEU A 129 10.29 8.63 -15.28
CA LEU A 129 8.87 8.30 -15.28
C LEU A 129 7.99 9.41 -14.70
N MET A 130 8.46 10.14 -13.69
CA MET A 130 7.73 11.30 -13.14
C MET A 130 7.64 12.43 -14.17
N GLU A 131 8.75 12.75 -14.83
CA GLU A 131 8.80 13.79 -15.87
C GLU A 131 7.89 13.43 -17.04
N GLN A 132 7.90 12.16 -17.45
CA GLN A 132 7.01 11.66 -18.50
C GLN A 132 5.53 11.73 -18.09
N ALA A 133 5.19 11.40 -16.84
CA ALA A 133 3.83 11.51 -16.32
C ALA A 133 3.35 12.98 -16.26
N GLN A 134 4.23 13.91 -15.88
CA GLN A 134 3.94 15.34 -15.88
C GLN A 134 3.76 15.88 -17.29
N ALA A 135 4.59 15.46 -18.24
CA ALA A 135 4.47 15.84 -19.65
C ALA A 135 3.17 15.33 -20.29
N GLN A 136 2.65 14.20 -19.84
CA GLN A 136 1.37 13.64 -20.27
C GLN A 136 0.16 14.27 -19.57
N GLY A 137 0.36 15.29 -18.73
CA GLY A 137 -0.74 16.02 -18.10
C GLY A 137 -1.42 15.27 -16.96
N VAL A 138 -0.74 14.32 -16.30
CA VAL A 138 -1.22 13.74 -15.04
C VAL A 138 -1.16 14.84 -13.98
N VAL A 139 -2.24 15.61 -13.89
CA VAL A 139 -2.39 16.74 -12.97
C VAL A 139 -2.21 16.21 -11.54
N THR A 140 -1.14 16.64 -10.87
CA THR A 140 -1.03 16.59 -9.42
C THR A 140 -2.12 17.51 -8.86
N ALA A 141 -3.35 17.00 -8.72
CA ALA A 141 -4.37 17.72 -8.00
C ALA A 141 -3.81 17.97 -6.58
N PRO A 142 -3.83 19.22 -6.07
CA PRO A 142 -3.54 19.44 -4.67
C PRO A 142 -4.47 18.55 -3.85
N GLU A 143 -3.92 17.91 -2.81
CA GLU A 143 -4.72 17.13 -1.85
C GLU A 143 -6.01 17.89 -1.54
N PRO A 144 -7.19 17.24 -1.56
CA PRO A 144 -8.34 17.85 -0.93
C PRO A 144 -7.93 18.05 0.52
N GLU A 145 -7.77 19.32 0.93
CA GLU A 145 -7.56 19.69 2.32
C GLU A 145 -8.47 18.81 3.15
N ALA A 146 -7.86 18.04 4.05
CA ALA A 146 -8.59 17.21 4.99
C ALA A 146 -9.73 18.07 5.51
N LYS A 147 -10.97 17.72 5.15
CA LYS A 147 -12.15 18.31 5.74
C LYS A 147 -11.98 18.06 7.23
N THR A 148 -11.45 19.07 7.93
CA THR A 148 -11.65 19.25 9.34
C THR A 148 -13.16 19.21 9.48
N LEU A 149 -13.68 18.04 9.86
CA LEU A 149 -14.97 17.89 10.48
C LEU A 149 -14.92 18.80 11.70
N ARG A 150 -15.20 20.09 11.49
CA ARG A 150 -15.63 21.01 12.53
C ARG A 150 -16.86 20.35 13.11
N LYS A 151 -16.68 19.66 14.24
CA LYS A 151 -17.75 19.32 15.17
C LYS A 151 -18.35 20.63 15.67
N THR A 152 -19.22 21.21 14.86
CA THR A 152 -20.13 22.27 15.27
C THR A 152 -21.47 22.00 14.62
N SER A 153 -22.22 21.07 15.20
CA SER A 153 -23.67 21.26 15.33
C SER A 153 -24.21 20.34 16.43
N GLY A 154 -25.10 20.89 17.23
CA GLY A 154 -25.44 20.45 18.58
C GLY A 154 -25.99 19.03 18.68
N ILE A 155 -25.56 18.35 19.75
CA ILE A 155 -26.31 17.24 20.32
C ILE A 155 -27.52 17.87 21.03
N ALA A 156 -28.67 17.90 20.36
CA ALA A 156 -29.92 18.03 21.07
C ALA A 156 -30.04 16.84 22.04
N PRO A 157 -30.37 17.04 23.33
CA PRO A 157 -30.52 15.91 24.24
C PRO A 157 -31.70 15.07 23.77
N VAL A 158 -31.42 13.84 23.33
CA VAL A 158 -32.45 12.83 23.08
C VAL A 158 -33.17 12.58 24.40
N ALA A 159 -34.44 12.96 24.49
CA ALA A 159 -35.28 12.67 25.64
C ALA A 159 -35.29 11.17 25.88
N ARG A 160 -34.79 10.73 27.04
CA ARG A 160 -34.90 9.34 27.48
C ARG A 160 -36.39 9.02 27.67
N PRO A 161 -36.95 7.97 27.05
CA PRO A 161 -38.28 7.52 27.42
C PRO A 161 -38.26 7.10 28.89
N LEU A 162 -39.23 7.59 29.65
CA LEU A 162 -39.41 7.30 31.08
C LEU A 162 -39.97 5.88 31.21
N MET A 163 -39.16 4.88 30.86
CA MET A 163 -39.45 3.49 31.19
C MET A 163 -39.24 3.36 32.69
N ALA A 164 -40.32 3.01 33.41
CA ALA A 164 -40.27 2.69 34.82
C ALA A 164 -39.11 1.73 35.06
N ARG A 165 -38.18 2.12 35.95
CA ARG A 165 -37.07 1.27 36.39
C ARG A 165 -37.65 0.07 37.13
N LEU A 166 -38.08 -0.95 36.41
CA LEU A 166 -38.14 -2.29 36.97
C LEU A 166 -36.68 -2.68 37.21
N GLN A 167 -36.28 -2.70 38.48
CA GLN A 167 -34.98 -3.21 38.93
C GLN A 167 -34.93 -4.72 38.64
N ILE A 168 -34.67 -5.06 37.39
CA ILE A 168 -34.35 -6.42 37.00
C ILE A 168 -32.83 -6.53 37.08
N PRO A 169 -32.28 -7.41 37.94
CA PRO A 169 -30.84 -7.58 38.04
C PRO A 169 -30.25 -8.09 36.72
N ASN A 170 -29.13 -7.50 36.27
CA ASN A 170 -28.42 -7.91 35.05
C ASN A 170 -27.66 -9.25 35.20
N SER A 171 -28.06 -10.10 36.14
CA SER A 171 -27.48 -11.43 36.37
C SER A 171 -28.58 -12.48 36.38
N VAL A 172 -28.37 -13.54 35.60
CA VAL A 172 -29.26 -14.70 35.51
C VAL A 172 -29.46 -15.36 36.88
N PHE A 173 -28.46 -15.34 37.75
CA PHE A 173 -28.55 -15.90 39.09
C PHE A 173 -29.37 -15.04 40.06
N ALA A 174 -29.48 -13.74 39.80
CA ALA A 174 -30.23 -12.82 40.65
C ALA A 174 -31.73 -12.73 40.29
N LEU A 175 -32.16 -13.35 39.19
CA LEU A 175 -33.58 -13.48 38.81
C LEU A 175 -34.34 -14.49 39.68
N GLY A 176 -33.67 -15.46 40.31
CA GLY A 176 -34.29 -16.52 41.11
C GLY A 176 -34.81 -16.08 42.48
N SER A 177 -34.47 -14.87 42.94
CA SER A 177 -34.86 -14.35 44.25
C SER A 177 -36.03 -13.35 44.21
N LEU A 178 -36.65 -13.15 43.04
CA LEU A 178 -37.81 -12.26 42.92
C LEU A 178 -39.09 -12.97 43.38
N PRO A 179 -39.91 -12.35 44.26
CA PRO A 179 -41.16 -12.95 44.71
C PRO A 179 -42.12 -13.06 43.53
N LEU A 180 -42.60 -14.28 43.26
CA LEU A 180 -43.63 -14.55 42.26
C LEU A 180 -44.92 -13.85 42.71
N ALA A 181 -45.42 -12.92 41.88
CA ALA A 181 -46.70 -12.27 42.12
C ALA A 181 -47.84 -13.31 42.13
N PRO A 182 -48.86 -13.16 43.00
CA PRO A 182 -49.96 -14.11 43.08
C PRO A 182 -50.79 -14.09 41.79
N ARG A 183 -51.00 -15.27 41.20
CA ARG A 183 -51.95 -15.46 40.10
C ARG A 183 -53.37 -15.21 40.60
N ARG A 184 -54.11 -14.32 39.93
CA ARG A 184 -55.58 -14.34 39.93
C ARG A 184 -56.06 -15.20 38.78
#